data_AF-A0A432SIQ3-F1
#
_entry.id   AF-A0A432SIQ3-F1
#
_cell.length_a   1.000
_cell.length_b   1.000
_cell.length_c   1.000
_cell.angle_alpha   90.00
_cell.angle_beta   90.00
_cell.angle_gamma   90.00
#
_symmetry.space_group_name_H-M   'P 1'
#
loop_
_entity.id
_entity.type
_entity.pdbx_description
1 polymer ?
#
loop_
_entity_poly.entity_id
_entity_poly.type
_entity_poly.pdbx_seq_one_letter_code
_entity_poly.pdbx_strand_id
1 'polypeptide(L)' 'MDALHRIVDEEVAHVQKGDFWFRYACDQNGIDPNCYFEIIEIYYPSTFKKPRNINVKGRQASGFTCKELQQIAHKPVCDS' A
#
# COMPACT_ATOMS: atom_id res chain seq x y z
N MET A 1 2.41 1.98 26.26
CA MET A 1 1.50 1.91 25.10
C MET A 1 1.71 3.06 24.13
N ASP A 2 2.10 4.25 24.59
CA ASP A 2 2.22 5.47 23.75
C ASP A 2 3.26 5.39 22.62
N ALA A 3 4.35 4.64 22.81
CA ALA A 3 5.38 4.49 21.79
C ALA A 3 4.87 3.76 20.53
N LEU A 4 4.03 2.73 20.70
CA LEU A 4 3.51 1.96 19.58
C LEU A 4 2.55 2.79 18.71
N HIS A 5 1.71 3.61 19.32
CA HIS A 5 0.82 4.52 18.58
C HIS A 5 1.60 5.57 17.80
N ARG A 6 2.62 6.18 18.43
CA ARG A 6 3.50 7.13 17.74
C ARG A 6 4.17 6.50 16.51
N ILE A 7 4.68 5.27 16.63
CA ILE A 7 5.26 4.54 15.49
C ILE A 7 4.23 4.38 14.38
N VAL A 8 2.99 3.98 14.71
CA VAL A 8 1.93 3.83 13.70
C VAL A 8 1.64 5.15 12.98
N ASP A 9 1.54 6.27 13.70
CA ASP A 9 1.26 7.58 13.11
C ASP A 9 2.41 8.04 12.19
N GLU A 10 3.65 7.82 12.62
CA GLU A 10 4.85 8.10 11.81
C GLU A 10 4.89 7.24 10.53
N GLU A 11 4.55 5.95 10.64
CA GLU A 11 4.51 5.05 9.48
C GLU A 11 3.40 5.41 8.50
N VAL A 12 2.24 5.89 8.96
CA VAL A 12 1.17 6.37 8.06
C VAL A 12 1.67 7.53 7.20
N ALA A 13 2.32 8.52 7.82
CA ALA A 13 2.88 9.67 7.12
C ALA A 13 4.07 9.29 6.22
N HIS A 14 4.91 8.35 6.65
CA HIS A 14 6.02 7.82 5.86
C HIS A 14 5.53 7.15 4.58
N VAL A 15 4.55 6.24 4.70
CA VAL A 15 3.97 5.52 3.56
C VAL A 15 3.28 6.47 2.59
N GLN A 16 2.52 7.45 3.10
CA GLN A 16 1.85 8.46 2.26
C GLN A 16 2.85 9.25 1.40
N LYS A 17 3.98 9.68 1.98
CA LYS A 17 5.03 10.40 1.25
C LYS A 17 5.67 9.51 0.18
N GLY A 18 5.90 8.23 0.50
CA GLY A 18 6.43 7.26 -0.46
C GLY A 18 5.50 7.08 -1.67
N ASP A 19 4.21 6.87 -1.43
CA ASP A 19 3.20 6.73 -2.50
C ASP A 19 3.11 8.00 -3.37
N PHE A 20 3.14 9.18 -2.75
CA PHE A 20 3.14 10.44 -3.47
C PHE A 20 4.31 10.54 -4.46
N TRP A 21 5.54 10.28 -4.00
CA TRP A 21 6.72 10.38 -4.87
C TRP A 21 6.76 9.27 -5.93
N PHE A 22 6.25 8.08 -5.61
CA PHE A 22 6.12 7.01 -6.59
C PHE A 22 5.15 7.39 -7.72
N ARG A 23 3.96 7.90 -7.38
CA ARG A 23 2.97 8.36 -8.35
C ARG A 23 3.48 9.56 -9.15
N TYR A 24 4.16 10.50 -8.49
CA TYR A 24 4.83 11.62 -9.17
C TYR A 24 5.84 11.11 -10.21
N ALA A 25 6.71 10.16 -9.84
CA ALA A 25 7.67 9.59 -10.77
C ALA A 25 6.99 8.84 -11.93
N CYS A 26 5.91 8.11 -11.66
CA CYS A 26 5.12 7.44 -12.70
C CYS A 26 4.52 8.44 -13.69
N ASP A 27 3.91 9.52 -13.20
CA ASP A 27 3.36 10.61 -14.01
C ASP A 27 4.42 11.27 -14.90
N GLN A 28 5.59 11.60 -14.34
CA GLN A 28 6.71 12.16 -15.11
C GLN A 28 7.23 11.25 -16.22
N ASN A 29 7.04 9.94 -16.10
CA ASN A 29 7.48 8.96 -17.10
C ASN A 29 6.32 8.45 -17.98
N GLY A 30 5.08 8.92 -17.77
CA GLY A 30 3.90 8.43 -18.48
C GLY A 30 3.57 6.96 -18.20
N ILE A 31 3.95 6.45 -17.02
CA ILE A 31 3.75 5.06 -16.60
C ILE A 31 2.52 4.99 -15.68
N ASP A 32 1.70 3.95 -15.82
CA ASP A 32 0.61 3.68 -14.89
C ASP A 32 1.16 3.23 -13.52
N PRO A 33 0.81 3.89 -12.40
CA PRO A 33 1.19 3.47 -11.04
C PRO A 33 0.78 2.02 -10.68
N ASN A 34 -0.16 1.41 -11.42
CA ASN A 34 -0.49 -0.01 -11.27
C ASN A 34 0.73 -0.94 -11.49
N CYS A 35 1.80 -0.47 -12.14
CA CYS A 35 3.06 -1.21 -12.28
C CYS A 35 3.71 -1.57 -10.94
N TYR A 36 3.32 -0.93 -9.82
CA TYR A 36 3.77 -1.28 -8.49
C TYR A 36 3.65 -2.77 -8.18
N PHE A 37 2.50 -3.38 -8.50
CA PHE A 37 2.25 -4.79 -8.21
C PHE A 37 3.15 -5.72 -9.05
N GLU A 38 3.42 -5.33 -10.29
CA GLU A 38 4.32 -6.06 -11.19
C GLU A 38 5.76 -6.02 -10.68
N ILE A 39 6.23 -4.83 -10.27
CA ILE A 39 7.55 -4.64 -9.68
C ILE A 39 7.70 -5.53 -8.45
N ILE A 40 6.73 -5.52 -7.54
CA ILE A 40 6.79 -6.35 -6.34
C ILE A 40 6.79 -7.84 -6.67
N GLU A 41 6.03 -8.32 -7.66
CA GLU A 41 6.05 -9.74 -8.04
C GLU A 41 7.40 -10.15 -8.67
N ILE A 42 8.09 -9.25 -9.37
CA ILE A 42 9.44 -9.51 -9.93
C ILE A 42 10.47 -9.71 -8.80
N TYR A 43 10.49 -8.82 -7.81
CA TYR A 43 11.52 -8.83 -6.77
C TYR A 43 11.14 -9.68 -5.54
N TYR A 44 9.84 -9.82 -5.26
CA TYR A 44 9.28 -10.59 -4.15
C TYR A 44 8.14 -11.50 -4.65
N PRO A 45 8.49 -12.61 -5.34
CA PRO A 45 7.50 -13.47 -5.96
C PRO A 45 6.49 -14.02 -4.95
N SER A 46 5.23 -14.11 -5.36
CA SER A 46 4.14 -14.66 -4.54
C SER A 46 3.72 -13.81 -3.33
N THR A 47 4.16 -12.55 -3.24
CA THR A 47 3.81 -11.64 -2.14
C THR A 47 2.30 -11.43 -1.99
N PHE A 48 1.57 -11.42 -3.12
CA PHE A 48 0.12 -11.19 -3.16
C PHE A 48 -0.69 -12.46 -3.44
N LYS A 49 -0.08 -13.65 -3.39
CA LYS A 49 -0.76 -14.93 -3.72
C LYS A 49 -1.43 -15.62 -2.54
N LYS A 50 -1.27 -15.09 -1.32
CA LYS A 50 -1.82 -15.67 -0.11
C LYS A 50 -2.57 -14.63 0.71
N PRO A 51 -3.72 -14.99 1.33
CA PRO A 51 -4.42 -14.10 2.24
C PRO A 51 -3.51 -13.63 3.37
N ARG A 52 -3.48 -12.32 3.63
CA ARG A 52 -2.64 -11.74 4.69
C ARG A 52 -3.38 -10.69 5.49
N ASN A 53 -3.05 -10.60 6.77
CA ASN A 53 -3.56 -9.55 7.65
C ASN A 53 -2.72 -8.29 7.42
N ILE A 54 -3.41 -7.18 7.14
CA ILE A 54 -2.80 -5.87 6.93
C ILE A 54 -3.53 -4.83 7.79
N ASN A 55 -2.84 -3.75 8.15
CA ASN A 55 -3.46 -2.60 8.81
C ASN A 55 -4.26 -1.79 7.77
N VAL A 56 -5.53 -2.17 7.58
CA VAL A 56 -6.45 -1.53 6.61
C VAL A 56 -6.61 -0.05 6.92
N LYS A 57 -6.90 0.31 8.18
CA LYS A 57 -7.12 1.69 8.61
C LYS A 57 -5.90 2.58 8.35
N GLY A 58 -4.70 2.11 8.72
CA GLY A 58 -3.46 2.85 8.48
C GLY A 58 -3.19 3.06 6.99
N ARG A 59 -3.38 2.03 6.17
CA ARG A 59 -3.15 2.14 4.72
C ARG A 59 -4.19 3.02 4.02
N GLN A 60 -5.46 2.98 4.44
CA GLN A 60 -6.48 3.93 3.96
C GLN A 60 -6.09 5.38 4.32
N ALA A 61 -5.63 5.61 5.55
CA ALA A 61 -5.14 6.92 5.98
C ALA A 61 -3.92 7.39 5.16
N SER A 62 -3.08 6.46 4.70
CA SER A 62 -1.97 6.78 3.78
C SER A 62 -2.40 7.00 2.32
N GLY A 63 -3.68 6.83 1.97
CA GLY A 63 -4.21 7.11 0.63
C GLY A 63 -4.49 5.89 -0.27
N PHE A 64 -4.36 4.66 0.25
CA PHE A 64 -4.63 3.44 -0.53
C PHE A 64 -6.14 3.25 -0.75
N THR A 65 -6.51 2.91 -1.99
CA THR A 65 -7.88 2.59 -2.37
C THR A 65 -8.30 1.20 -1.89
N CYS A 66 -9.61 0.98 -1.73
CA CYS A 66 -10.15 -0.33 -1.36
C CYS A 66 -9.73 -1.44 -2.35
N LYS A 67 -9.61 -1.11 -3.64
CA LYS A 67 -9.18 -2.05 -4.69
C LYS A 67 -7.73 -2.50 -4.47
N GLU A 68 -6.82 -1.56 -4.22
CA GLU A 68 -5.42 -1.87 -3.90
C GLU A 68 -5.32 -2.70 -2.61
N LEU A 69 -6.11 -2.38 -1.59
CA LEU A 69 -6.10 -3.11 -0.32
C LEU A 69 -6.58 -4.56 -0.47
N GLN A 70 -7.62 -4.80 -1.29
CA GLN A 70 -8.07 -6.16 -1.60
C GLN A 70 -6.99 -6.96 -2.34
N GLN A 71 -6.30 -6.34 -3.29
CA GLN A 71 -5.17 -6.96 -3.99
C GLN A 71 -4.02 -7.30 -3.04
N ILE A 72 -3.62 -6.36 -2.18
CA ILE A 72 -2.56 -6.56 -1.19
C ILE A 72 -2.94 -7.64 -0.17
N ALA A 73 -4.18 -7.64 0.30
CA ALA A 73 -4.64 -8.59 1.31
C ALA A 73 -4.92 -9.98 0.75
N HIS A 74 -5.13 -10.10 -0.56
CA HIS A 74 -5.60 -11.31 -1.23
C HIS A 74 -6.86 -11.89 -0.56
N LYS A 75 -7.73 -11.00 -0.08
CA LYS A 75 -9.04 -11.30 0.52
C LYS A 75 -9.88 -10.02 0.58
N PRO A 76 -11.20 -10.12 0.74
CA PRO A 76 -12.05 -8.97 1.02
C PRO A 76 -11.63 -8.31 2.34
N VAL A 77 -11.39 -6.99 2.32
CA VAL A 77 -10.94 -6.20 3.48
C VAL A 77 -11.63 -4.84 3.63
N CYS A 78 -12.43 -4.44 2.64
CA CYS A 78 -13.24 -3.23 2.68
C CYS A 78 -14.67 -3.63 2.34
N ASP A 79 -15.61 -3.28 3.20
CA ASP A 79 -17.03 -3.37 2.90
C ASP A 79 -17.42 -2.20 1.99
N SER A 80 -18.31 -2.47 1.03
CA SER A 80 -18.77 -1.49 0.04
C SER A 80 -19.53 -0.33 0.68
#